data_AF-A0A131YT78-F1
#
_entry.id   AF-A0A131YT78-F1
#
_cell.length_a   1.000
_cell.length_b   1.000
_cell.length_c   1.000
_cell.angle_alpha   90.00
_cell.angle_beta   90.00
_cell.angle_gamma   90.00
#
_symmetry.space_group_name_H-M   'P 1'
#
loop_
_entity.id
_entity.type
_entity.pdbx_description
1 polymer ?
#
loop_
_entity_poly.entity_id
_entity_poly.type
_entity_poly.pdbx_seq_one_letter_code
_entity_poly.pdbx_strand_id
1 'polypeptide(L)'
;MKCVLFLAVSCILLVIADSANECKLGISCLNKGVCKMLGGKSKGTCFQGVCCKRGRKHSCSMFGGECQSKNITCKTLRKASQTCGKRKKCCVWVH
;
A
#
# COMPACT_ATOMS: atom_id res chain seq x y z
N MET A 1 -46.49 13.44 -3.18
CA MET A 1 -45.31 12.84 -3.85
C MET A 1 -44.02 13.16 -3.06
N LYS A 2 -43.98 12.90 -1.75
CA LYS A 2 -42.82 13.18 -0.88
C LYS A 2 -42.10 11.89 -0.46
N CYS A 3 -42.81 10.75 -0.42
CA CYS A 3 -42.26 9.45 -0.02
C CYS A 3 -41.20 8.89 -0.99
N VAL A 4 -41.31 9.17 -2.29
CA VAL A 4 -40.34 8.70 -3.29
C VAL A 4 -38.98 9.38 -3.11
N LEU A 5 -38.99 10.65 -2.70
CA LEU A 5 -37.77 11.42 -2.44
C LEU A 5 -37.02 10.90 -1.20
N PHE A 6 -37.74 10.57 -0.12
CA PHE A 6 -37.15 9.99 1.09
C PHE A 6 -36.56 8.60 0.86
N LEU A 7 -37.24 7.74 0.08
CA LEU A 7 -36.71 6.43 -0.32
C LEU A 7 -35.44 6.58 -1.17
N ALA A 8 -35.45 7.47 -2.16
CA ALA A 8 -34.28 7.72 -3.01
C ALA A 8 -33.07 8.23 -2.21
N VAL A 9 -33.28 9.17 -1.28
CA VAL A 9 -32.21 9.69 -0.40
C VAL A 9 -31.66 8.61 0.52
N SER A 10 -32.50 7.72 1.05
CA SER A 10 -32.07 6.59 1.87
C SER A 10 -31.23 5.57 1.08
N CYS A 11 -31.59 5.30 -0.18
CA CYS A 11 -30.80 4.43 -1.07
C CYS A 11 -29.44 5.03 -1.40
N ILE A 12 -29.36 6.35 -1.65
CA ILE A 12 -28.08 7.02 -1.92
C ILE A 12 -27.15 6.94 -0.69
N LEU A 13 -27.69 7.11 0.52
CA LEU A 13 -26.91 7.00 1.76
C LEU A 13 -26.38 5.59 2.02
N LEU A 14 -27.17 4.55 1.73
CA LEU A 14 -26.75 3.16 1.89
C LEU A 14 -25.60 2.76 0.96
N VAL A 15 -25.60 3.26 -0.28
CA VAL A 15 -24.52 3.00 -1.26
C VAL A 15 -23.20 3.63 -0.81
N ILE A 16 -23.24 4.77 -0.13
CA ILE A 16 -22.02 5.45 0.36
C ILE A 16 -21.40 4.69 1.53
N ALA A 17 -22.22 4.13 2.44
CA ALA A 17 -21.73 3.39 3.61
C ALA A 17 -21.00 2.10 3.24
N ASP A 18 -21.47 1.38 2.20
CA ASP A 18 -20.83 0.15 1.73
C ASP A 18 -19.44 0.42 1.12
N SER A 19 -19.32 1.54 0.39
CA SER A 19 -18.08 1.95 -0.28
C SER A 19 -16.90 2.23 0.67
N ALA A 20 -17.18 2.60 1.93
CA ALA A 20 -16.15 2.88 2.94
C ALA A 20 -15.46 1.62 3.48
N ASN A 21 -16.08 0.44 3.33
CA ASN A 21 -15.58 -0.82 3.89
C ASN A 21 -15.26 -1.90 2.84
N GLU A 22 -15.27 -1.56 1.54
CA GLU A 22 -14.97 -2.53 0.47
C GLU A 22 -13.54 -3.09 0.54
N CYS A 23 -12.61 -2.34 1.15
CA CYS A 23 -11.23 -2.76 1.30
C CYS A 23 -10.95 -3.21 2.74
N LYS A 24 -10.30 -4.38 2.88
CA LYS A 24 -9.84 -4.89 4.19
C LYS A 24 -9.00 -3.85 4.95
N LEU A 25 -9.06 -3.89 6.28
CA LEU A 25 -8.29 -3.03 7.17
C LEU A 25 -6.80 -2.95 6.75
N GLY A 26 -6.28 -1.72 6.61
CA GLY A 26 -4.90 -1.47 6.15
C GLY A 26 -4.73 -1.49 4.62
N ILE A 27 -5.82 -1.49 3.86
CA ILE A 27 -5.85 -1.37 2.40
C ILE A 27 -6.71 -0.16 2.04
N SER A 28 -6.21 0.71 1.16
CA SER A 28 -6.94 1.91 0.73
C SER A 28 -7.49 1.73 -0.68
N CYS A 29 -8.72 2.18 -0.91
CA CYS A 29 -9.26 2.30 -2.26
C CYS A 29 -8.50 3.41 -3.00
N LEU A 30 -7.77 3.05 -4.06
CA LEU A 30 -7.02 3.99 -4.89
C LEU A 30 -7.29 3.73 -6.37
N ASN A 31 -7.13 4.74 -7.20
CA ASN A 31 -7.08 4.53 -8.64
C ASN A 31 -5.94 3.55 -8.97
N LYS A 32 -6.18 2.62 -9.91
CA LYS A 32 -5.23 1.58 -10.35
C LYS A 32 -3.87 2.15 -10.75
N GLY A 33 -3.87 3.29 -11.46
CA GLY A 33 -2.63 3.99 -11.86
C GLY A 33 -1.81 4.46 -10.66
N VAL A 34 -2.46 5.13 -9.70
CA VAL A 34 -1.85 5.62 -8.46
C VAL A 34 -1.33 4.46 -7.62
N CYS A 35 -2.10 3.37 -7.51
CA CYS A 35 -1.68 2.18 -6.80
C CYS A 35 -0.37 1.60 -7.37
N LYS A 36 -0.28 1.51 -8.71
CA LYS A 36 0.93 1.03 -9.40
C LYS A 36 2.12 1.98 -9.20
N MET A 37 1.91 3.29 -9.29
CA MET A 37 2.95 4.30 -9.04
C MET A 37 3.52 4.20 -7.61
N LEU A 38 2.67 3.92 -6.63
CA LEU A 38 3.09 3.72 -5.24
C LEU A 38 3.74 2.34 -4.98
N GLY A 39 3.89 1.49 -5.99
CA GLY A 39 4.38 0.11 -5.83
C GLY A 39 3.41 -0.77 -5.03
N GLY A 40 2.15 -0.37 -4.96
CA GLY A 40 1.07 -1.12 -4.33
C GLY A 40 0.62 -2.29 -5.18
N LYS A 41 0.00 -3.28 -4.53
CA LYS A 41 -0.64 -4.42 -5.18
C LYS A 41 -2.15 -4.30 -5.05
N SER A 42 -2.87 -4.46 -6.15
CA SER A 42 -4.32 -4.58 -6.13
C SER A 42 -4.73 -5.88 -5.43
N LYS A 43 -5.71 -5.79 -4.54
CA LYS A 43 -6.28 -6.92 -3.78
C LYS A 43 -7.79 -7.07 -3.98
N GLY A 44 -8.38 -6.29 -4.88
CA GLY A 44 -9.80 -6.26 -5.18
C GLY A 44 -10.17 -4.95 -5.87
N THR A 45 -11.42 -4.85 -6.27
CA THR A 45 -12.04 -3.62 -6.77
C THR A 45 -12.74 -2.89 -5.63
N CYS A 46 -12.90 -1.59 -5.78
CA CYS A 46 -13.75 -0.77 -4.94
C CYS A 46 -14.48 0.26 -5.83
N PHE A 47 -15.48 0.96 -5.29
CA PHE A 47 -16.45 1.81 -6.00
C PHE A 47 -15.87 2.66 -7.14
N GLN A 48 -14.68 3.25 -6.97
CA GLN A 48 -13.99 4.04 -8.02
C GLN A 48 -12.52 3.65 -8.23
N GLY A 49 -12.16 2.39 -7.95
CA GLY A 49 -10.78 1.97 -8.14
C GLY A 49 -10.47 0.55 -7.71
N VAL A 50 -9.31 0.41 -7.07
CA VAL A 50 -8.82 -0.87 -6.57
C VAL A 50 -8.44 -0.76 -5.10
N CYS A 51 -8.70 -1.82 -4.36
CA CYS A 51 -8.18 -1.99 -3.02
C CYS A 51 -6.66 -2.17 -3.09
N CYS A 52 -5.95 -1.07 -2.91
CA CYS A 52 -4.51 -0.98 -3.07
C CYS A 52 -3.81 -1.28 -1.75
N LYS A 53 -3.22 -2.46 -1.65
CA LYS A 53 -2.29 -2.76 -0.56
C LYS A 53 -0.97 -2.09 -0.90
N ARG A 54 -0.69 -0.93 -0.30
CA ARG A 54 0.62 -0.27 -0.44
C ARG A 54 1.69 -1.31 -0.11
N GLY A 55 2.56 -1.58 -1.08
CA GLY A 55 3.79 -2.29 -0.77
C GLY A 55 4.51 -1.43 0.24
N ARG A 56 4.79 -1.96 1.43
CA ARG A 56 5.77 -1.30 2.30
C ARG A 56 7.02 -1.22 1.45
N LYS A 57 7.37 -0.02 0.97
CA LYS A 57 8.67 0.22 0.34
C LYS A 57 9.66 -0.04 1.46
N HIS A 58 10.12 -1.29 1.57
CA HIS A 58 11.14 -1.67 2.52
C HIS A 58 12.47 -1.13 1.99
N SER A 59 12.58 0.17 1.72
CA SER A 59 13.85 0.72 1.29
C SER A 59 14.82 0.64 2.47
N CYS A 60 16.08 0.37 2.17
CA CYS A 60 17.11 0.25 3.21
C CYS A 60 17.18 1.50 4.10
N SER A 61 17.01 2.68 3.48
CA SER A 61 16.97 3.98 4.16
C SER A 61 15.86 4.11 5.21
N MET A 62 14.69 3.48 5.03
CA MET A 62 13.60 3.55 6.01
C MET A 62 13.91 2.83 7.32
N PHE A 63 14.92 1.96 7.32
CA PHE A 63 15.37 1.24 8.51
C PHE A 63 16.67 1.83 9.10
N GLY A 64 17.07 3.04 8.67
CA GLY A 64 18.35 3.63 9.05
C GLY A 64 19.55 2.87 8.48
N GLY A 65 19.34 2.09 7.42
CA GLY A 65 20.37 1.29 6.77
C GLY A 65 20.85 1.88 5.45
N GLU A 66 22.00 1.37 5.00
CA GLU A 66 22.66 1.76 3.76
C GLU A 66 22.86 0.55 2.84
N CYS A 67 22.78 0.79 1.53
CA CYS A 67 23.01 -0.25 0.53
C CYS A 67 24.50 -0.45 0.29
N GLN A 68 25.07 -1.50 0.86
CA GLN A 68 26.49 -1.83 0.76
C GLN A 68 26.75 -3.04 -0.14
N SER A 69 28.01 -3.25 -0.53
CA SER A 69 28.43 -4.46 -1.24
C SER A 69 28.21 -5.71 -0.38
N LYS A 70 27.91 -6.86 -1.01
CA LYS A 70 27.71 -8.13 -0.30
C LYS A 70 28.92 -8.56 0.54
N ASN A 71 30.11 -8.09 0.19
CA ASN A 71 31.37 -8.43 0.84
C ASN A 71 31.59 -7.68 2.17
N ILE A 72 30.81 -6.63 2.46
CA ILE A 72 30.93 -5.89 3.73
C ILE A 72 30.26 -6.67 4.86
N THR A 73 30.91 -6.80 6.01
CA THR A 73 30.30 -7.40 7.21
C THR A 73 29.42 -6.38 7.93
N CYS A 74 28.14 -6.68 8.08
CA CYS A 74 27.15 -5.80 8.69
C CYS A 74 25.89 -6.59 9.08
N LYS A 75 25.02 -6.03 9.92
CA LYS A 75 23.68 -6.59 10.16
C LYS A 75 22.82 -6.40 8.91
N THR A 76 22.47 -7.49 8.25
CA THR A 76 21.82 -7.46 6.94
C THR A 76 20.29 -7.53 7.04
N LEU A 77 19.58 -6.58 6.44
CA LEU A 77 18.11 -6.60 6.32
C LEU A 77 17.66 -7.19 4.98
N ARG A 78 17.40 -8.50 4.94
CA ARG A 78 17.02 -9.24 3.72
C ARG A 78 15.84 -8.63 2.95
N LYS A 79 14.79 -8.19 3.64
CA LYS A 79 13.60 -7.58 3.01
C LYS A 79 13.95 -6.26 2.31
N ALA A 80 14.87 -5.49 2.88
CA ALA A 80 15.28 -4.21 2.32
C ALA A 80 16.44 -4.32 1.32
N SER A 81 17.23 -5.39 1.37
CA SER A 81 18.25 -5.69 0.35
C SER A 81 17.67 -5.80 -1.06
N GLN A 82 16.39 -6.17 -1.19
CA GLN A 82 15.70 -6.25 -2.48
C GLN A 82 15.63 -4.90 -3.20
N THR A 83 15.71 -3.79 -2.47
CA THR A 83 15.69 -2.44 -3.05
C THR A 83 17.09 -1.89 -3.37
N CYS A 84 18.17 -2.56 -2.95
CA CYS A 84 19.53 -2.07 -3.09
C CYS A 84 20.19 -2.36 -4.45
N GLY A 85 19.51 -3.12 -5.32
CA GLY A 85 20.01 -3.52 -6.63
C GLY A 85 20.85 -4.80 -6.61
N LYS A 86 21.19 -5.32 -7.79
CA LYS A 86 21.96 -6.56 -7.93
C LYS A 86 23.36 -6.37 -7.32
N ARG A 87 23.82 -7.35 -6.53
CA ARG A 87 25.12 -7.38 -5.80
C ARG A 87 25.27 -6.45 -4.59
N LYS A 88 24.23 -5.72 -4.20
CA LYS A 88 24.20 -4.96 -2.94
C LYS A 88 23.29 -5.62 -1.91
N LYS A 89 23.49 -5.31 -0.64
CA LYS A 89 22.65 -5.72 0.49
C LYS A 89 22.39 -4.53 1.39
N CYS A 90 21.25 -4.52 2.07
CA CYS A 90 20.93 -3.51 3.05
C CYS A 90 21.67 -3.81 4.35
N CYS A 91 22.55 -2.92 4.75
CA CYS A 91 23.33 -2.97 5.98
C CYS A 91 22.80 -1.97 7.01
N VAL A 92 22.67 -2.42 8.25
CA VAL A 92 22.40 -1.55 9.40
C VAL A 92 23.57 -1.67 10.36
N TRP A 93 24.05 -0.53 10.82
CA TRP A 93 25.10 -0.43 11.83
C TRP A 93 24.41 -0.34 13.18
N VAL A 94 24.59 -1.36 14.01
CA VAL A 94 24.16 -1.32 15.40
C VAL A 94 25.40 -0.88 16.17
N HIS A 95 25.36 0.31 16.74
CA HIS A 95 26.37 0.78 17.68
C HIS A 95 26.32 -0.05 18.97
#